data_AF-A0A847ALJ2-F1
#
_entry.id   AF-A0A847ALJ2-F1
#
_cell.length_a   1.000
_cell.length_b   1.000
_cell.length_c   1.000
_cell.angle_alpha   90.00
_cell.angle_beta   90.00
_cell.angle_gamma   90.00
#
_symmetry.space_group_name_H-M   'P 1'
#
loop_
_entity.id
_entity.type
_entity.pdbx_description
1 polymer ?
#
loop_
_entity_poly.entity_id
_entity_poly.type
_entity_poly.pdbx_seq_one_letter_code
_entity_poly.pdbx_strand_id
1 'polypeptide(L)'
;MGDLLARTDFMEKAGTGIKRVTNACKENGNEVDFEFSDSFWVTIKSNIADNVTYNVIDNVTDSRKKQIIRLIQENNKITLIQMAKKLSVTRMTIVRDIAQAWKYLLENQD
;
A
#
# COMPACT_ATOMS: atom_id res chain seq x y z
N MET A 1 -33.63 -6.08 12.93
CA MET A 1 -32.27 -6.43 12.43
C MET A 1 -31.31 -6.76 13.57
N GLY A 2 -31.18 -5.91 14.60
CA GLY A 2 -30.31 -6.21 15.76
C GLY A 2 -30.64 -7.50 16.50
N ASP A 3 -31.93 -7.86 16.64
CA ASP A 3 -32.36 -9.08 17.35
C ASP A 3 -32.00 -10.39 16.61
N LEU A 4 -31.90 -10.35 15.27
CA LEU A 4 -31.43 -11.48 14.46
C LEU A 4 -29.93 -11.68 14.63
N LEU A 5 -29.15 -10.60 14.63
CA LEU A 5 -27.70 -10.65 14.82
C LEU A 5 -27.33 -11.01 16.26
N ALA A 6 -28.12 -10.59 17.27
CA ALA A 6 -27.95 -10.97 18.68
C ALA A 6 -28.06 -12.46 18.95
N ARG A 7 -28.75 -13.19 18.06
CA ARG A 7 -28.92 -14.64 18.11
C ARG A 7 -27.82 -15.41 17.38
N THR A 8 -26.89 -14.70 16.77
CA THR A 8 -25.70 -15.27 16.12
C THR A 8 -24.47 -15.01 16.98
N ASP A 9 -23.46 -15.86 16.86
CA ASP A 9 -22.18 -15.68 17.55
C ASP A 9 -21.38 -14.43 17.07
N PHE A 10 -21.90 -13.73 16.06
CA PHE A 10 -21.27 -12.54 15.48
C PHE A 10 -21.60 -11.23 16.22
N MET A 11 -22.56 -11.24 17.15
CA MET A 11 -22.96 -10.05 17.89
C MET A 11 -22.82 -10.24 19.40
N GLU A 12 -21.91 -9.47 19.97
CA GLU A 12 -21.72 -9.33 21.41
C GLU A 12 -22.80 -8.44 22.06
N LYS A 13 -22.73 -8.27 23.39
CA LYS A 13 -23.56 -7.29 24.10
C LYS A 13 -23.43 -5.90 23.44
N ALA A 14 -24.56 -5.25 23.19
CA ALA A 14 -24.58 -3.95 22.55
C ALA A 14 -23.64 -2.97 23.25
N GLY A 15 -22.78 -2.30 22.48
CA GLY A 15 -21.85 -1.27 22.97
C GLY A 15 -20.49 -1.76 23.46
N THR A 16 -20.22 -3.07 23.57
CA THR A 16 -18.89 -3.55 23.99
C THR A 16 -17.87 -3.63 22.84
N GLY A 17 -18.32 -3.63 21.58
CA GLY A 17 -17.45 -3.81 20.41
C GLY A 17 -16.53 -2.64 20.12
N ILE A 18 -17.05 -1.40 20.18
CA ILE A 18 -16.24 -0.18 19.97
C ILE A 18 -15.11 -0.12 20.99
N LYS A 19 -15.40 -0.45 22.26
CA LYS A 19 -14.40 -0.48 23.33
C LYS A 19 -13.31 -1.53 23.07
N ARG A 20 -13.67 -2.72 22.61
CA ARG A 20 -12.69 -3.76 22.29
C ARG A 20 -11.81 -3.40 21.10
N VAL A 21 -12.39 -2.88 20.03
CA VAL A 21 -11.62 -2.42 18.86
C VAL A 21 -10.64 -1.33 19.28
N THR A 22 -11.08 -0.38 20.10
CA THR A 22 -10.22 0.68 20.64
C THR A 22 -9.08 0.14 21.48
N ASN A 23 -9.37 -0.79 22.39
CA ASN A 23 -8.35 -1.39 23.25
C ASN A 23 -7.34 -2.21 22.43
N ALA A 24 -7.83 -3.04 21.50
CA ALA A 24 -6.97 -3.84 20.65
C ALA A 24 -6.06 -2.97 19.77
N CYS A 25 -6.57 -1.85 19.23
CA CYS A 25 -5.72 -0.91 18.49
C CYS A 25 -4.64 -0.31 19.39
N LYS A 26 -5.00 0.19 20.58
CA LYS A 26 -4.05 0.75 21.54
C LYS A 26 -2.99 -0.25 22.00
N GLU A 27 -3.38 -1.49 22.29
CA GLU A 27 -2.48 -2.56 22.73
C GLU A 27 -1.45 -2.93 21.65
N ASN A 28 -1.86 -2.88 20.37
CA ASN A 28 -0.97 -3.09 19.24
C ASN A 28 -0.25 -1.78 18.81
N GLY A 29 -0.52 -0.67 19.49
CA GLY A 29 -0.01 0.67 19.19
C GLY A 29 -0.56 1.29 17.90
N ASN A 30 -1.62 0.72 17.32
CA ASN A 30 -2.36 1.29 16.20
C ASN A 30 -3.25 2.45 16.66
N GLU A 31 -3.51 3.41 15.78
CA GLU A 31 -4.53 4.43 16.00
C GLU A 31 -5.86 3.99 15.43
N VAL A 32 -6.95 4.37 16.08
CA VAL A 32 -8.30 4.16 15.56
C VAL A 32 -9.12 5.41 15.79
N ASP A 33 -9.84 5.82 14.75
CA ASP A 33 -10.74 6.96 14.77
C ASP A 33 -12.14 6.54 14.34
N PHE A 34 -13.14 7.08 15.03
CA PHE A 34 -14.54 6.77 14.81
C PHE A 34 -15.28 8.08 14.52
N GLU A 35 -15.74 8.24 13.29
CA GLU A 35 -16.50 9.41 12.87
C GLU A 35 -17.97 9.04 12.67
N PHE A 36 -18.83 9.79 13.34
CA PHE A 36 -20.28 9.63 13.28
C PHE A 36 -20.88 10.93 12.74
N SER A 37 -21.12 10.99 11.43
CA SER A 37 -21.82 12.09 10.76
C SER A 37 -23.13 11.56 10.17
N ASP A 38 -23.40 11.79 8.89
CA ASP A 38 -24.52 11.17 8.16
C ASP A 38 -24.23 9.69 7.84
N SER A 39 -22.99 9.26 8.01
CA SER A 39 -22.52 7.88 7.86
C SER A 39 -21.60 7.51 9.02
N PHE A 40 -21.37 6.20 9.21
CA PHE A 40 -20.39 5.70 10.16
C PHE A 40 -19.08 5.39 9.43
N TRP A 41 -17.99 6.00 9.88
CA TRP A 41 -16.65 5.73 9.38
C TRP A 41 -15.75 5.24 10.50
N VAL A 42 -14.95 4.23 10.20
CA VAL A 42 -13.94 3.70 11.11
C VAL A 42 -12.61 3.68 10.37
N THR A 43 -11.66 4.46 10.86
CA THR A 43 -10.32 4.56 10.28
C THR A 43 -9.32 3.95 11.25
N ILE A 44 -8.70 2.83 10.87
CA ILE A 44 -7.63 2.19 11.65
C ILE A 44 -6.30 2.48 10.97
N LYS A 45 -5.38 3.13 11.67
CA LYS A 45 -4.02 3.40 11.18
C LYS A 45 -3.04 2.50 11.91
N SER A 46 -2.36 1.62 11.17
CA SER A 46 -1.36 0.75 11.77
C SER A 46 -0.06 1.49 12.05
N ASN A 47 0.57 1.19 13.19
CA ASN A 47 1.90 1.72 13.55
C ASN A 47 3.05 0.90 12.96
N ILE A 48 2.74 -0.19 12.27
CA ILE A 48 3.72 -1.00 11.56
C ILE A 48 4.21 -0.16 10.38
N ALA A 49 5.50 0.16 10.36
CA ALA A 49 6.17 0.60 9.14
C ALA A 49 6.00 -0.52 8.12
N ASP A 50 5.20 -0.28 7.07
CA ASP A 50 4.82 -1.21 6.01
C ASP A 50 5.95 -2.20 5.66
N ASN A 51 5.90 -3.38 6.29
CA ASN A 51 6.76 -4.49 5.91
C ASN A 51 6.00 -5.83 6.00
N VAL A 52 4.75 -5.81 5.52
CA VAL A 52 3.96 -7.03 5.27
C VAL A 52 3.34 -6.93 3.87
N THR A 53 4.18 -7.20 2.87
CA THR A 53 4.02 -8.32 1.91
C THR A 53 2.60 -8.72 1.45
N TYR A 54 1.68 -7.78 1.23
CA TYR A 54 0.53 -7.98 0.31
C TYR A 54 0.64 -7.12 -0.95
N ASN A 55 1.81 -6.51 -1.16
CA ASN A 55 2.10 -5.61 -2.28
C ASN A 55 3.40 -5.95 -3.02
N VAL A 56 3.85 -7.22 -2.97
CA VAL A 56 5.18 -7.63 -3.49
C VAL A 56 5.31 -7.48 -5.00
N ILE A 57 4.21 -7.37 -5.74
CA ILE A 57 4.28 -7.14 -7.19
C ILE A 57 4.20 -5.65 -7.52
N ASP A 58 3.33 -4.89 -6.83
CA ASP A 58 3.14 -3.46 -7.15
C ASP A 58 4.23 -2.56 -6.55
N ASN A 59 4.65 -2.80 -5.30
CA ASN A 59 5.66 -1.98 -4.64
C ASN A 59 7.09 -2.26 -5.16
N VAL A 60 7.36 -3.49 -5.63
CA VAL A 60 8.65 -3.81 -6.29
C VAL A 60 8.75 -3.12 -7.65
N THR A 61 7.63 -2.99 -8.37
CA THR A 61 7.63 -2.32 -9.68
C THR A 61 7.84 -0.82 -9.50
N ASP A 62 7.21 -0.18 -8.52
CA ASP A 62 7.42 1.25 -8.24
C ASP A 62 8.78 1.58 -7.61
N SER A 63 9.30 0.72 -6.73
CA SER A 63 10.67 0.85 -6.22
C SER A 63 11.70 0.77 -7.36
N ARG A 64 11.50 -0.17 -8.29
CA ARG A 64 12.41 -0.39 -9.43
C ARG A 64 12.33 0.74 -10.46
N LYS A 65 11.15 1.27 -10.77
CA LYS A 65 11.01 2.48 -11.61
C LYS A 65 11.77 3.67 -11.00
N LYS A 66 11.64 3.90 -9.69
CA LYS A 66 12.39 4.96 -8.99
C LYS A 66 13.90 4.75 -9.07
N GLN A 67 14.37 3.50 -8.94
CA GLN A 67 15.79 3.16 -9.12
C GLN A 67 16.27 3.41 -10.55
N ILE A 68 15.48 3.07 -11.57
CA ILE A 68 15.80 3.34 -12.98
C ILE A 68 15.93 4.85 -13.22
N ILE A 69 15.00 5.66 -12.71
CA ILE A 69 15.06 7.12 -12.83
C ILE A 69 16.33 7.68 -12.19
N ARG A 70 16.68 7.23 -10.97
CA ARG A 70 17.93 7.65 -10.30
C ARG A 70 19.17 7.29 -11.11
N LEU A 71 19.24 6.07 -11.66
CA LEU A 71 20.36 5.64 -12.49
C LEU A 71 20.52 6.50 -13.76
N ILE A 72 19.41 6.93 -14.37
CA ILE A 72 19.41 7.85 -15.52
C ILE A 72 19.89 9.25 -15.10
N GLN A 73 19.46 9.74 -13.94
CA GLN A 73 19.86 11.03 -13.38
C GLN A 73 21.35 11.08 -13.02
N GLU A 74 21.87 10.01 -12.41
CA GLU A 74 23.28 9.88 -12.03
C GLU A 74 24.20 9.70 -13.24
N ASN A 75 23.75 9.00 -14.29
CA ASN A 75 24.51 8.81 -15.51
C ASN A 75 23.58 8.76 -16.73
N ASN A 76 23.46 9.90 -17.42
CA ASN A 76 22.62 10.04 -18.61
C ASN A 76 23.08 9.20 -19.83
N LYS A 77 24.25 8.55 -19.77
CA LYS A 77 24.77 7.63 -20.81
C LYS A 77 24.68 6.16 -20.40
N ILE A 78 24.01 5.83 -19.30
CA ILE A 78 23.89 4.44 -18.84
C ILE A 78 23.08 3.61 -19.84
N THR A 79 23.61 2.43 -20.19
CA THR A 79 22.95 1.53 -21.15
C THR A 79 21.95 0.60 -20.46
N LEU A 80 20.97 0.09 -21.22
CA LEU A 80 20.00 -0.90 -20.74
C LEU A 80 20.67 -2.15 -20.15
N ILE A 81 21.81 -2.57 -20.69
CA ILE A 81 22.57 -3.73 -20.22
C ILE A 81 23.18 -3.44 -18.84
N GLN A 82 23.72 -2.24 -18.64
CA GLN A 82 24.29 -1.82 -17.36
C GLN A 82 23.20 -1.67 -16.29
N MET A 83 22.04 -1.11 -16.63
CA MET A 83 20.89 -1.05 -15.74
C MET A 83 20.41 -2.45 -15.34
N ALA A 84 20.25 -3.34 -16.32
CA ALA A 84 19.85 -4.73 -16.10
C ALA A 84 20.79 -5.46 -15.13
N LYS A 85 22.11 -5.29 -15.31
CA LYS A 85 23.13 -5.83 -14.40
C LYS A 85 23.04 -5.24 -12.99
N LYS A 86 22.89 -3.92 -12.85
CA LYS A 86 22.81 -3.24 -11.55
C LYS A 86 21.56 -3.61 -10.75
N LEU A 87 20.45 -3.88 -11.45
CA LEU A 87 19.15 -4.20 -10.85
C LEU A 87 18.86 -5.70 -10.83
N SER A 88 19.81 -6.55 -11.24
CA SER A 88 19.67 -8.01 -11.31
C SER A 88 18.42 -8.49 -12.05
N VAL A 89 18.08 -7.83 -13.16
CA VAL A 89 16.93 -8.16 -14.02
C VAL A 89 17.35 -8.32 -15.47
N THR A 90 16.45 -8.83 -16.31
CA THR A 90 16.73 -8.94 -17.76
C THR A 90 16.62 -7.58 -18.46
N ARG A 91 17.29 -7.44 -19.60
CA ARG A 91 17.16 -6.26 -20.47
C ARG A 91 15.69 -6.00 -20.85
N MET A 92 14.93 -7.06 -21.13
CA MET A 92 13.52 -6.96 -21.52
C MET A 92 12.66 -6.40 -20.39
N THR A 93 12.98 -6.72 -19.14
CA THR A 93 12.28 -6.18 -17.97
C THR A 93 12.52 -4.68 -17.84
N ILE A 94 13.77 -4.21 -18.01
CA ILE A 94 14.10 -2.77 -17.99
C ILE A 94 13.34 -2.00 -19.09
N VAL A 95 13.29 -2.54 -20.31
CA VAL A 95 12.55 -1.92 -21.42
C VAL A 95 11.07 -1.76 -21.08
N ARG A 96 10.45 -2.81 -20.50
CA ARG A 96 9.06 -2.78 -20.06
C ARG A 96 8.82 -1.72 -18.99
N ASP A 97 9.70 -1.65 -17.98
CA ASP A 97 9.54 -0.70 -16.88
C ASP A 97 9.68 0.76 -17.34
N ILE A 98 10.61 1.05 -18.26
CA ILE A 98 10.76 2.37 -18.87
C ILE A 98 9.49 2.77 -19.64
N ALA A 99 8.95 1.85 -20.45
CA ALA A 99 7.73 2.10 -21.20
C ALA A 99 6.53 2.40 -20.28
N GLN A 100 6.41 1.67 -19.16
CA GLN A 100 5.37 1.93 -18.16
C GLN A 100 5.57 3.27 -17.45
N ALA A 101 6.81 3.63 -17.12
CA ALA A 101 7.11 4.91 -16.47
C ALA A 101 6.76 6.11 -17.37
N TRP A 102 7.03 6.02 -18.68
CA TRP A 102 6.62 7.06 -19.63
C TRP A 102 5.11 7.16 -19.81
N LYS A 103 4.40 6.02 -19.87
CA LYS A 103 2.93 6.01 -19.97
C LYS A 103 2.30 6.77 -18.79
N TYR A 104 2.76 6.51 -17.57
CA TYR A 104 2.28 7.21 -16.37
C TYR A 104 2.53 8.72 -16.43
N LEU A 105 3.67 9.17 -16.97
CA LEU A 105 3.96 10.60 -17.09
C LEU A 105 3.09 11.31 -18.13
N LEU A 106 2.70 10.62 -19.21
CA LEU A 106 1.84 11.18 -20.25
C LEU A 106 0.38 11.27 -19.82
N GLU A 107 -0.11 10.31 -19.03
CA GLU A 107 -1.51 10.28 -18.54
C GLU A 107 -1.79 11.30 -17.41
N ASN A 108 -0.74 11.87 -16.80
CA ASN A 108 -0.85 12.84 -15.70
C ASN A 108 -0.38 14.26 -16.11
N GLN A 109 -0.43 14.58 -17.40
CA GLN A 109 -0.10 15.91 -17.94
C GLN A 109 -1.30 16.74 -18.41
N ASP A 110 -2.54 16.26 -18.16
CA ASP A 110 -3.78 17.00 -18.42
C ASP A 110 -4.39 17.60 -17.13
#